data_AF-A0A9E0LHP0-F1
#
_entry.id   AF-A0A9E0LHP0-F1
#
_cell.length_a   1.000
_cell.length_b   1.000
_cell.length_c   1.000
_cell.angle_alpha   90.00
_cell.angle_beta   90.00
_cell.angle_gamma   90.00
#
_symmetry.space_group_name_H-M   'P 1'
#
loop_
_entity.id
_entity.type
_entity.pdbx_description
1 polymer ?
#
loop_
_entity_poly.entity_id
_entity_poly.type
_entity_poly.pdbx_seq_one_letter_code
_entity_poly.pdbx_strand_id
1 'polypeptide(L)'
;MMNQDYYYVLGWEQPSGKVAILCRSRGNNPGPAYCWTKREAIQLRTRLANDRRGEQNPSARRIIRQLLVYRYLVHHPLLWRQGDLWVYADPSELEPVEASVATHGY
;
A
#
# COMPACT_ATOMS: atom_id res chain seq x y z
N MET A 1 -26.51 8.59 8.47
CA MET A 1 -25.15 9.06 8.16
C MET A 1 -24.44 7.91 7.46
N MET A 2 -24.15 8.04 6.16
CA MET A 2 -23.38 7.03 5.44
C MET A 2 -21.97 7.01 6.03
N ASN A 3 -21.61 5.92 6.73
CA ASN A 3 -20.21 5.58 6.93
C ASN A 3 -19.62 5.44 5.53
N GLN A 4 -18.85 6.44 5.09
CA GLN A 4 -18.00 6.25 3.93
C GLN A 4 -16.96 5.22 4.37
N ASP A 5 -17.08 4.00 3.85
CA ASP A 5 -16.13 2.91 4.11
C ASP A 5 -14.81 3.28 3.44
N TYR A 6 -14.02 4.08 4.15
CA TYR A 6 -12.66 4.42 3.75
C TYR A 6 -11.77 3.22 3.98
N TYR A 7 -11.06 2.81 2.93
CA TYR A 7 -10.02 1.78 3.04
C TYR A 7 -8.64 2.43 3.11
N TYR A 8 -7.72 1.71 3.75
CA TYR A 8 -6.32 2.05 3.80
C TYR A 8 -5.52 1.03 2.99
N VAL A 9 -4.48 1.50 2.32
CA VAL A 9 -3.60 0.68 1.47
C VAL A 9 -2.14 0.99 1.75
N LEU A 10 -1.27 0.05 1.41
CA LEU A 10 0.17 0.26 1.40
C LEU A 10 0.61 0.61 -0.01
N GLY A 11 1.23 1.78 -0.15
CA GLY A 11 1.65 2.33 -1.44
C GLY A 11 3.13 2.71 -1.48
N TRP A 12 3.73 2.62 -2.66
CA TRP A 12 5.06 3.14 -2.96
C TRP A 12 4.98 4.09 -4.16
N GLU A 13 5.34 5.35 -3.97
CA GLU A 13 5.40 6.33 -5.05
C GLU A 13 6.39 5.88 -6.14
N GLN A 14 5.99 5.98 -7.39
CA GLN A 14 6.79 5.60 -8.54
C GLN A 14 7.28 6.83 -9.31
N PRO A 15 8.45 6.76 -9.98
CA PRO A 15 8.91 7.82 -10.88
C PRO A 15 7.93 8.16 -12.02
N SER A 16 7.03 7.25 -12.36
CA SER A 16 5.96 7.47 -13.35
C SER A 16 4.87 8.44 -12.88
N GLY A 17 4.89 8.88 -11.61
CA GLY A 17 3.85 9.70 -11.01
C GLY A 17 2.62 8.90 -10.54
N LYS A 18 2.64 7.57 -10.64
CA LYS A 18 1.61 6.69 -10.04
C LYS A 18 2.06 6.20 -8.67
N VAL A 19 1.12 5.69 -7.87
CA VAL A 19 1.43 4.98 -6.62
C VAL A 19 1.22 3.48 -6.84
N ALA A 20 2.26 2.69 -6.61
CA ALA A 20 2.18 1.23 -6.64
C ALA A 20 1.58 0.71 -5.34
N ILE A 21 0.38 0.17 -5.41
CA ILE A 21 -0.37 -0.41 -4.29
C ILE A 21 -0.06 -1.90 -4.16
N LEU A 22 0.29 -2.32 -2.95
CA LEU A 22 0.61 -3.70 -2.63
C LEU A 22 -0.61 -4.61 -2.81
N CYS A 23 -0.41 -5.75 -3.49
CA CYS A 23 -1.40 -6.80 -3.65
C CYS A 23 -1.04 -8.08 -2.87
N ARG A 24 -2.08 -8.77 -2.43
CA ARG A 24 -2.03 -10.16 -1.99
C ARG A 24 -2.10 -11.04 -3.23
N SER A 25 -0.96 -11.57 -3.68
CA SER A 25 -0.91 -12.38 -4.91
C SER A 25 -1.43 -13.82 -4.73
N ARG A 26 -1.59 -14.30 -3.49
CA ARG A 26 -2.02 -15.66 -3.16
C ARG A 26 -2.90 -15.68 -1.88
N GLY A 27 -3.61 -16.79 -1.66
CA GLY A 27 -4.44 -17.04 -0.49
C GLY A 27 -5.94 -16.88 -0.76
N ASN A 28 -6.75 -16.84 0.32
CA ASN A 28 -8.22 -16.83 0.21
C ASN A 28 -8.82 -15.47 -0.19
N ASN A 29 -8.02 -14.41 -0.24
CA ASN A 29 -8.47 -13.06 -0.61
C ASN A 29 -7.38 -12.35 -1.43
N PRO A 30 -7.17 -12.77 -2.69
CA PRO A 30 -6.20 -12.12 -3.58
C PRO A 30 -6.66 -10.72 -4.00
N GLY A 31 -5.71 -9.90 -4.46
CA GLY A 31 -5.94 -8.51 -4.91
C GLY A 31 -5.37 -7.46 -3.95
N PRO A 32 -5.71 -6.17 -4.11
CA PRO A 32 -5.17 -5.09 -3.32
C PRO A 32 -5.30 -5.37 -1.82
N ALA A 33 -4.25 -5.05 -1.07
CA ALA A 33 -4.18 -5.27 0.37
C ALA A 33 -4.95 -4.18 1.15
N TYR A 34 -6.26 -4.10 0.91
CA TYR A 34 -7.15 -3.20 1.63
C TYR A 34 -7.19 -3.53 3.12
N CYS A 35 -7.09 -2.49 3.93
CA CYS A 35 -7.24 -2.51 5.38
C CYS A 35 -8.41 -1.60 5.76
N TRP A 36 -9.22 -1.98 6.74
CA TRP A 36 -10.34 -1.16 7.20
C TRP A 36 -9.88 0.00 8.08
N THR A 37 -8.74 -0.16 8.75
CA THR A 37 -8.21 0.89 9.63
C THR A 37 -6.76 1.23 9.31
N LYS A 38 -6.36 2.47 9.61
CA LYS A 38 -4.95 2.90 9.59
C LYS A 38 -4.05 1.96 10.40
N ARG A 39 -4.54 1.51 11.57
CA ARG A 39 -3.82 0.60 12.47
C ARG A 39 -3.51 -0.73 11.80
N GLU A 40 -4.48 -1.32 11.10
CA GLU A 40 -4.28 -2.57 10.35
C GLU A 40 -3.24 -2.41 9.25
N ALA A 41 -3.28 -1.29 8.50
CA ALA A 41 -2.27 -1.02 7.47
C ALA A 41 -0.85 -0.90 8.06
N ILE A 42 -0.69 -0.20 9.18
CA ILE A 42 0.59 -0.10 9.89
C ILE A 42 1.05 -1.49 10.38
N GLN A 43 0.15 -2.28 10.96
CA GLN A 43 0.47 -3.63 11.43
C GLN A 43 0.88 -4.54 10.26
N LEU A 44 0.19 -4.46 9.12
CA LEU A 44 0.53 -5.19 7.91
C LEU A 44 1.93 -4.81 7.42
N ARG A 45 2.23 -3.52 7.30
CA ARG A 45 3.57 -3.05 6.91
C ARG A 45 4.65 -3.58 7.84
N THR A 46 4.44 -3.47 9.16
CA THR A 46 5.39 -3.95 10.17
C THR A 46 5.59 -5.46 10.07
N ARG A 47 4.52 -6.23 9.85
CA ARG A 47 4.61 -7.69 9.64
C ARG A 47 5.42 -8.02 8.40
N LEU A 48 5.16 -7.35 7.28
CA LEU A 48 5.87 -7.59 6.02
C LEU A 48 7.35 -7.20 6.12
N ALA A 49 7.69 -6.08 6.76
CA ALA A 49 9.07 -5.61 6.93
C ALA A 49 9.95 -6.57 7.77
N ASN A 50 9.30 -7.39 8.60
CA ASN A 50 9.90 -8.38 9.49
C ASN A 50 9.64 -9.83 9.04
N ASP A 51 9.05 -10.05 7.87
CA ASP A 51 8.81 -11.39 7.35
C ASP A 51 10.16 -12.05 6.99
N ARG A 52 10.43 -13.22 7.60
CA ARG A 52 11.67 -13.98 7.40
C ARG A 52 11.88 -14.37 5.93
N ARG A 53 10.82 -14.53 5.14
CA ARG A 53 10.94 -14.79 3.69
C ARG A 53 11.63 -13.64 2.96
N GLY A 54 11.53 -12.42 3.48
CA GLY A 54 12.24 -11.24 2.96
C GLY A 54 13.75 -11.27 3.20
N GLU A 55 14.28 -12.17 4.04
CA GLU A 55 15.74 -12.34 4.22
C GLU A 55 16.40 -12.86 2.94
N GLN A 56 15.68 -13.64 2.14
CA GLN A 56 16.15 -14.17 0.86
C GLN A 56 16.06 -13.15 -0.29
N ASN A 57 15.44 -11.98 -0.06
CA ASN A 57 15.33 -10.92 -1.07
C ASN A 57 15.48 -9.51 -0.43
N PRO A 58 16.72 -9.03 -0.26
CA PRO A 58 17.00 -7.73 0.37
C PRO A 58 16.34 -6.54 -0.35
N SER A 59 16.20 -6.61 -1.68
CA SER A 59 15.56 -5.57 -2.48
C SER A 59 14.07 -5.46 -2.18
N ALA A 60 13.35 -6.59 -2.14
CA ALA A 60 11.95 -6.61 -1.74
C ALA A 60 11.76 -6.09 -0.32
N ARG A 61 12.65 -6.45 0.61
CA ARG A 61 12.62 -5.95 1.99
C ARG A 61 12.82 -4.43 2.06
N ARG A 62 13.71 -3.87 1.24
CA ARG A 62 13.92 -2.41 1.14
C ARG A 62 12.65 -1.70 0.68
N ILE A 63 12.00 -2.20 -0.37
CA ILE A 63 10.74 -1.62 -0.88
C ILE A 63 9.65 -1.69 0.19
N ILE A 64 9.45 -2.85 0.82
CA ILE A 64 8.43 -3.03 1.86
C ILE A 64 8.61 -2.05 3.03
N ARG A 65 9.85 -1.79 3.44
CA ARG A 65 10.17 -0.83 4.52
C ARG A 65 9.87 0.62 4.14
N GLN A 66 9.81 0.93 2.84
CA GLN A 66 9.53 2.26 2.31
C GLN A 66 8.05 2.47 1.99
N LEU A 67 7.20 1.46 2.18
CA LEU A 67 5.76 1.59 1.96
C LEU A 67 5.15 2.61 2.91
N LEU A 68 4.34 3.50 2.35
CA LEU A 68 3.55 4.47 3.09
C LEU A 68 2.10 4.01 3.19
N VAL A 69 1.42 4.43 4.25
CA VAL A 69 -0.02 4.21 4.40
C VAL A 69 -0.79 5.34 3.71
N TYR A 70 -1.65 4.96 2.77
CA TYR A 70 -2.58 5.87 2.11
C TYR A 70 -4.02 5.55 2.48
N ARG A 71 -4.84 6.58 2.60
CA ARG A 71 -6.30 6.48 2.58
C ARG A 71 -6.73 6.48 1.13
N TYR A 72 -7.50 5.47 0.73
CA TYR A 72 -8.07 5.38 -0.61
C TYR A 72 -9.37 6.16 -0.65
N LEU A 73 -9.46 7.12 -1.56
CA LEU A 73 -10.52 8.13 -1.59
C LEU A 73 -11.69 7.76 -2.49
N VAL A 74 -11.55 6.68 -3.28
CA VAL A 74 -12.51 6.33 -4.33
C VAL A 74 -13.31 5.09 -3.95
N HIS A 75 -14.57 5.06 -4.41
CA HIS A 75 -15.51 3.98 -4.11
C HIS A 75 -15.42 2.78 -5.07
N HIS A 76 -14.73 2.89 -6.20
CA HIS A 76 -14.52 1.76 -7.10
C HIS A 76 -13.26 0.98 -6.70
N PRO A 77 -13.24 -0.35 -6.83
CA PRO A 77 -12.04 -1.13 -6.54
C PRO A 77 -10.95 -0.85 -7.57
N LEU A 78 -9.68 -0.92 -7.13
CA LEU A 78 -8.55 -0.91 -8.05
C LEU A 78 -8.65 -2.09 -9.00
N LEU A 79 -8.37 -1.87 -10.28
CA LEU A 79 -8.33 -2.94 -11.27
C LEU A 79 -7.08 -3.81 -11.04
N TRP A 80 -7.28 -5.12 -10.91
CA TRP A 80 -6.22 -6.09 -10.64
C TRP A 80 -6.50 -7.43 -11.32
N ARG A 81 -5.45 -8.22 -11.53
CA ARG A 81 -5.51 -9.58 -12.08
C ARG A 81 -4.89 -10.58 -11.10
N GLN A 82 -5.34 -11.82 -11.16
CA GLN A 82 -4.79 -12.87 -10.32
C GLN A 82 -3.28 -13.02 -10.57
N GLY A 83 -2.49 -12.96 -9.48
CA GLY A 83 -1.04 -13.01 -9.53
C GLY A 83 -0.35 -11.65 -9.46
N ASP A 84 -1.08 -10.55 -9.61
CA ASP A 84 -0.51 -9.20 -9.48
C ASP A 84 0.08 -9.02 -8.07
N LEU A 85 1.32 -8.51 -8.03
CA LEU A 85 2.02 -8.11 -6.81
C LEU A 85 1.80 -6.64 -6.50
N TRP A 86 1.61 -5.83 -7.55
CA TRP A 86 1.41 -4.40 -7.49
C TRP A 86 0.31 -4.01 -8.47
N VAL A 87 -0.52 -3.06 -8.07
CA VAL A 87 -1.41 -2.34 -8.97
C VAL A 87 -1.16 -0.86 -8.84
N TYR A 88 -1.62 -0.05 -9.78
CA TYR A 88 -1.27 1.37 -9.83
C TYR A 88 -2.51 2.21 -9.63
N ALA A 89 -2.42 3.19 -8.74
CA ALA A 89 -3.44 4.17 -8.48
C ALA A 89 -2.91 5.57 -8.82
N ASP A 90 -3.82 6.48 -9.16
CA ASP A 90 -3.50 7.88 -9.33
C ASP A 90 -3.30 8.56 -7.95
N PRO A 91 -2.29 9.44 -7.78
CA PRO A 91 -2.12 10.14 -6.51
C PRO A 91 -3.35 10.95 -6.08
N SER A 92 -4.17 11.42 -7.02
CA SER A 92 -5.44 12.11 -6.71
C SER A 92 -6.50 11.22 -6.07
N GLU A 93 -6.34 9.90 -6.15
CA GLU A 93 -7.22 8.89 -5.56
C GLU A 93 -6.79 8.49 -4.14
N LEU A 94 -5.70 9.08 -3.66
CA LEU A 94 -5.01 8.69 -2.45
C LEU A 94 -4.72 9.91 -1.57
N GLU A 95 -4.77 9.71 -0.27
CA GLU A 95 -4.29 10.69 0.69
C GLU A 95 -3.24 10.04 1.61
N PRO A 96 -2.01 10.57 1.66
CA PRO A 96 -0.98 10.06 2.56
C PRO A 96 -1.39 10.31 4.02
N VAL A 97 -1.46 9.24 4.81
CA VAL A 97 -1.92 9.28 6.22
C VAL A 97 -0.75 9.40 7.20
N GLU A 98 0.46 9.24 6.69
CA GLU A 98 1.71 9.46 7.39
C GLU A 98 2.31 10.71 6.76
N ALA A 99 2.59 11.72 7.58
CA ALA A 99 3.23 12.94 7.08
C ALA A 99 4.49 12.51 6.33
N SER A 100 4.57 12.86 5.05
CA SER A 100 5.80 12.72 4.28
C SER A 100 6.88 13.45 5.05
N VAL A 101 7.75 12.71 5.75
CA VAL A 101 9.01 13.26 6.25
C VAL A 101 9.92 13.40 5.03
N ALA A 102 9.53 14.28 4.12
CA ALA A 102 10.22 14.59 2.88
C ALA A 102 9.88 16.02 2.44
N THR A 103 10.01 16.96 3.39
CA THR A 103 10.31 18.35 3.07
C THR A 103 11.44 18.76 3.99
N HIS A 104 12.67 18.66 3.49
CA HIS A 104 13.64 19.76 3.33
C HIS A 104 15.00 19.13 3.01
N GLY A 105 15.29 19.00 1.71
CA GLY A 105 16.65 19.25 1.25
C GLY A 105 16.87 20.76 1.28
N TYR A 106 17.93 21.19 1.94
CA TYR A 106 19.00 22.09 1.48
C TYR A 106 20.05 22.15 2.59
#